data_AF-K9KG17-F1
#
_entry.id   AF-K9KG17-F1
#
_cell.length_a   1.000
_cell.length_b   1.000
_cell.length_c   1.000
_cell.angle_alpha   90.00
_cell.angle_beta   90.00
_cell.angle_gamma   90.00
#
_symmetry.space_group_name_H-M   'P 1'
#
loop_
_entity.id
_entity.type
_entity.pdbx_description
1 polymer ?
#
loop_
_entity_poly.entity_id
_entity_poly.type
_entity_poly.pdbx_seq_one_letter_code
_entity_poly.pdbx_strand_id
1 'polypeptide(L)'
;LPRAVGTQTLSGAGLLKMFNKATDAVSKMTIKMNESDIWFEEKLQEVECEEQRLRKLHAVVETLVNHRKELALNTAQFAKSLAMLGSSEDNTALSRALSQLAEVEEKIEQLHQEQANNDFFLLAELLSDYIRLLAIVRAAFDQRMKMWQRWQDAQATLQKKREAEARLLWANKPDKLQQAKDEIAEWESRVTQYERDFERISTVVRKEVIRFEREKSKDFKNHVIKYLETLLYSQQQLAKYWEAFLPEAKAIS
;
A
#
# COMPACT_ATOMS: atom_id res chain seq x y z
N LEU A 1 -56.78 -2.81 -18.57
CA LEU A 1 -55.41 -2.27 -18.52
C LEU A 1 -54.47 -3.29 -17.88
N PRO A 2 -53.59 -3.96 -18.63
CA PRO A 2 -52.39 -4.59 -18.09
C PRO A 2 -51.17 -3.66 -18.32
N ARG A 3 -50.40 -3.41 -17.26
CA ARG A 3 -49.14 -2.66 -17.29
C ARG A 3 -48.05 -3.52 -17.92
N ALA A 4 -47.38 -3.00 -18.95
CA ALA A 4 -46.18 -3.61 -19.54
C ALA A 4 -44.96 -3.43 -18.61
N VAL A 5 -44.17 -4.49 -18.55
CA VAL A 5 -42.91 -4.64 -17.82
C VAL A 5 -41.87 -3.67 -18.39
N GLY A 6 -41.17 -2.97 -17.49
CA GLY A 6 -40.19 -1.95 -17.82
C GLY A 6 -39.02 -2.50 -18.62
N THR A 7 -38.92 -2.05 -19.86
CA THR A 7 -37.73 -2.10 -20.70
C THR A 7 -36.62 -1.30 -20.03
N GLN A 8 -35.59 -1.97 -19.49
CA GLN A 8 -34.39 -1.27 -19.02
C GLN A 8 -33.65 -0.70 -20.23
N THR A 9 -33.49 0.61 -20.23
CA THR A 9 -32.75 1.36 -21.23
C THR A 9 -31.26 1.05 -21.11
N LEU A 10 -30.71 0.37 -22.11
CA LEU A 10 -29.26 0.22 -22.31
C LEU A 10 -28.67 1.60 -22.64
N SER A 11 -28.26 2.33 -21.60
CA SER A 11 -27.55 3.60 -21.74
C SER A 11 -26.13 3.35 -22.29
N GLY A 12 -25.69 4.15 -23.27
CA GLY A 12 -24.36 4.04 -23.89
C GLY A 12 -23.18 4.12 -22.90
N ALA A 13 -23.39 4.69 -21.72
CA ALA A 13 -22.42 4.69 -20.63
C ALA A 13 -22.21 3.30 -19.99
N GLY A 14 -23.22 2.44 -20.02
CA GLY A 14 -23.13 1.04 -19.57
C GLY A 14 -22.30 0.18 -20.50
N LEU A 15 -22.45 0.37 -21.82
CA LEU A 15 -21.65 -0.32 -22.84
C LEU A 15 -20.17 0.06 -22.77
N LEU A 16 -19.84 1.34 -22.60
CA LEU A 16 -18.45 1.80 -22.44
C LEU A 16 -17.79 1.24 -21.16
N LYS A 17 -18.52 1.20 -20.05
CA LYS A 17 -18.03 0.58 -18.80
C LYS A 17 -17.84 -0.94 -18.94
N MET A 18 -18.72 -1.61 -19.69
CA MET A 18 -18.57 -3.04 -19.98
C MET A 18 -17.41 -3.30 -20.93
N PHE A 19 -17.17 -2.43 -21.90
CA PHE A 19 -16.03 -2.54 -22.82
C PHE A 19 -14.71 -2.40 -22.05
N ASN A 20 -14.56 -1.37 -21.20
CA ASN A 20 -13.37 -1.20 -20.36
C ASN A 20 -13.16 -2.37 -19.39
N LYS A 21 -14.23 -2.89 -18.77
CA LYS A 21 -14.16 -4.09 -17.93
C LYS A 21 -13.81 -5.35 -18.71
N ALA A 22 -14.25 -5.48 -19.96
CA ALA A 22 -13.89 -6.59 -20.84
C ALA A 22 -12.42 -6.48 -21.28
N THR A 23 -11.91 -5.28 -21.57
CA THR A 23 -10.48 -5.06 -21.85
C THR A 23 -9.62 -5.37 -20.63
N ASP A 24 -10.05 -4.97 -19.42
CA ASP A 24 -9.38 -5.33 -18.16
C ASP A 24 -9.46 -6.84 -17.86
N ALA A 25 -10.57 -7.49 -18.22
CA ALA A 25 -10.74 -8.94 -18.06
C ALA A 25 -9.94 -9.75 -19.10
N VAL A 26 -9.77 -9.23 -20.32
CA VAL A 26 -8.91 -9.80 -21.37
C VAL A 26 -7.44 -9.58 -21.02
N SER A 27 -7.09 -8.44 -20.40
CA SER A 27 -5.77 -8.21 -19.80
C SER A 27 -5.50 -9.17 -18.65
N LYS A 28 -6.53 -9.52 -17.85
CA LYS A 28 -6.47 -10.55 -16.79
C LYS A 28 -6.56 -12.01 -17.30
N MET A 29 -7.02 -12.25 -18.51
CA MET A 29 -6.75 -13.49 -19.26
C MET A 29 -5.32 -13.43 -19.83
N THR A 30 -4.37 -13.04 -18.98
CA THR A 30 -2.95 -13.22 -19.25
C THR A 30 -2.72 -14.71 -19.27
N ILE A 31 -2.01 -15.19 -20.29
CA ILE A 31 -1.47 -16.55 -20.29
C ILE A 31 -0.73 -16.71 -18.96
N LYS A 32 -1.18 -17.65 -18.11
CA LYS A 32 -0.54 -17.91 -16.83
C LYS A 32 0.91 -18.28 -17.13
N MET A 33 1.84 -17.47 -16.63
CA MET A 33 3.25 -17.82 -16.74
C MET A 33 3.44 -19.17 -16.08
N ASN A 34 3.96 -20.13 -16.85
CA ASN A 34 4.51 -21.34 -16.26
C ASN A 34 5.85 -20.92 -15.65
N GLU A 35 5.78 -20.30 -14.47
CA GLU A 35 6.93 -19.88 -13.71
C GLU A 35 7.76 -21.13 -13.41
N SER A 36 8.89 -21.26 -14.08
CA SER A 36 9.85 -22.34 -13.81
C SER A 36 10.58 -22.10 -12.49
N ASP A 37 10.56 -20.87 -11.99
CA ASP A 37 11.31 -20.39 -10.85
C ASP A 37 10.37 -20.06 -9.68
N ILE A 38 10.11 -21.07 -8.86
CA ILE A 38 9.19 -21.05 -7.70
C ILE A 38 9.41 -19.82 -6.80
N TRP A 39 10.66 -19.34 -6.71
CA TRP A 39 11.01 -18.18 -5.89
C TRP A 39 10.23 -16.92 -6.30
N PHE A 40 10.00 -16.66 -7.59
CA PHE A 40 9.26 -15.46 -8.03
C PHE A 40 7.78 -15.56 -7.70
N GLU A 41 7.17 -16.75 -7.83
CA GLU A 41 5.76 -16.96 -7.48
C GLU A 41 5.54 -16.79 -5.97
N GLU A 42 6.37 -17.44 -5.16
CA GLU A 42 6.32 -17.31 -3.70
C GLU A 42 6.53 -15.86 -3.25
N LYS A 43 7.55 -15.18 -3.79
CA LYS A 43 7.85 -13.80 -3.41
C LYS A 43 6.78 -12.81 -3.82
N LEU A 44 6.17 -12.98 -4.99
CA LEU A 44 5.06 -12.13 -5.40
C LEU A 44 3.88 -12.28 -4.43
N GLN A 45 3.53 -13.52 -4.06
CA GLN A 45 2.47 -13.78 -3.08
C GLN A 45 2.78 -13.20 -1.70
N GLU A 46 4.03 -13.31 -1.23
CA GLU A 46 4.47 -12.70 0.03
C GLU A 46 4.29 -11.18 0.01
N VAL A 47 4.76 -10.52 -1.06
CA VAL A 47 4.66 -9.07 -1.24
C VAL A 47 3.20 -8.62 -1.28
N GLU A 48 2.34 -9.32 -2.03
CA GLU A 48 0.91 -9.00 -2.11
C GLU A 48 0.19 -9.18 -0.77
N CYS A 49 0.50 -10.26 -0.05
CA CYS A 49 -0.05 -10.51 1.28
C CYS A 49 0.40 -9.44 2.28
N GLU A 50 1.68 -9.05 2.24
CA GLU A 50 2.21 -8.01 3.10
C GLU A 50 1.61 -6.63 2.79
N GLU A 51 1.52 -6.26 1.51
CA GLU A 51 0.89 -5.00 1.09
C GLU A 51 -0.55 -4.91 1.62
N GLN A 52 -1.34 -5.98 1.48
CA GLN A 52 -2.72 -6.01 1.96
C GLN A 52 -2.81 -5.87 3.48
N ARG A 53 -1.91 -6.55 4.24
CA ARG A 53 -1.86 -6.43 5.70
C ARG A 53 -1.49 -5.02 6.14
N LEU A 54 -0.50 -4.41 5.50
CA LEU A 54 -0.05 -3.06 5.84
C LEU A 54 -1.06 -1.99 5.49
N ARG A 55 -1.79 -2.12 4.38
CA ARG A 55 -2.90 -1.21 4.05
C ARG A 55 -3.99 -1.23 5.12
N LYS A 56 -4.32 -2.40 5.65
CA LYS A 56 -5.28 -2.53 6.77
C LYS A 56 -4.72 -1.87 8.04
N LEU A 57 -3.46 -2.12 8.35
CA LEU A 57 -2.79 -1.51 9.51
C LEU A 57 -2.73 0.01 9.40
N HIS A 58 -2.36 0.55 8.23
CA HIS A 58 -2.31 1.98 7.96
C HIS A 58 -3.68 2.65 8.20
N ALA A 59 -4.76 2.05 7.67
CA ALA A 59 -6.10 2.57 7.90
C ALA A 59 -6.46 2.64 9.39
N VAL A 60 -6.08 1.61 10.17
CA VAL A 60 -6.28 1.63 11.63
C VAL A 60 -5.43 2.73 12.28
N VAL A 61 -4.17 2.90 11.87
CA VAL A 61 -3.31 3.97 12.38
C VAL A 61 -3.88 5.37 12.07
N GLU A 62 -4.43 5.58 10.87
CA GLU A 62 -5.11 6.84 10.52
C GLU A 62 -6.30 7.12 11.43
N THR A 63 -7.11 6.09 11.76
CA THR A 63 -8.21 6.25 12.71
C THR A 63 -7.71 6.61 14.11
N LEU A 64 -6.58 6.03 14.55
CA LEU A 64 -5.94 6.32 15.83
C LEU A 64 -5.40 7.76 15.89
N VAL A 65 -4.78 8.26 14.81
CA VAL A 65 -4.36 9.67 14.69
C VAL A 65 -5.57 10.59 14.85
N ASN A 66 -6.67 10.30 14.15
CA ASN A 66 -7.87 11.14 14.19
C ASN A 66 -8.53 11.14 15.58
N HIS A 67 -8.68 9.97 16.21
CA HIS A 67 -9.19 9.87 17.57
C HIS A 67 -8.35 10.68 18.56
N ARG A 68 -7.03 10.69 18.40
CA ARG A 68 -6.16 11.44 19.32
C ARG A 68 -6.23 12.95 19.12
N LYS A 69 -6.43 13.42 17.88
CA LYS A 69 -6.75 14.83 17.60
C LYS A 69 -8.09 15.25 18.21
N GLU A 70 -9.10 14.38 18.10
CA GLU A 70 -10.41 14.63 18.72
C GLU A 70 -10.32 14.64 20.24
N LEU A 71 -9.53 13.73 20.83
CA LEU A 71 -9.26 13.72 22.26
C LEU A 71 -8.61 15.03 22.73
N ALA A 72 -7.58 15.51 22.03
CA ALA A 72 -6.96 16.81 22.32
C ALA A 72 -8.00 17.96 22.29
N LEU A 73 -8.84 18.01 21.25
CA LEU A 73 -9.89 19.03 21.13
C LEU A 73 -10.87 18.98 22.31
N ASN A 74 -11.32 17.79 22.68
CA ASN A 74 -12.28 17.61 23.77
C ASN A 74 -11.65 17.96 25.13
N THR A 75 -10.38 17.60 25.34
CA THR A 75 -9.62 17.98 26.54
C THR A 75 -9.43 19.50 26.63
N ALA A 76 -9.16 20.18 25.51
CA ALA A 76 -9.08 21.64 25.46
C ALA A 76 -10.39 22.30 25.89
N GLN A 77 -11.52 21.79 25.40
CA GLN A 77 -12.85 22.28 25.78
C GLN A 77 -13.12 22.03 27.27
N PHE A 78 -12.76 20.86 27.78
CA PHE A 78 -12.93 20.51 29.17
C PHE A 78 -12.11 21.41 30.10
N ALA A 79 -10.82 21.63 29.79
CA ALA A 79 -9.96 22.54 30.52
C ALA A 79 -10.55 23.96 30.60
N LYS A 80 -11.03 24.49 29.46
CA LYS A 80 -11.71 25.79 29.40
C LYS A 80 -12.96 25.84 30.29
N SER A 81 -13.79 24.81 30.25
CA SER A 81 -14.99 24.73 31.10
C SER A 81 -14.64 24.69 32.58
N LEU A 82 -13.60 23.94 32.97
CA LEU A 82 -13.11 23.90 34.35
C LEU A 82 -12.60 25.26 34.82
N ALA A 83 -11.82 25.95 33.99
CA ALA A 83 -11.35 27.30 34.32
C ALA A 83 -12.52 28.29 34.52
N MET A 84 -13.54 28.22 33.65
CA MET A 84 -14.75 29.04 33.80
C MET A 84 -15.50 28.72 35.10
N LEU A 85 -15.71 27.44 35.42
CA LEU A 85 -16.37 27.02 36.66
C LEU A 85 -15.58 27.46 37.89
N GLY A 86 -14.25 27.27 37.89
CA GLY A 86 -13.38 27.71 38.97
C GLY A 86 -13.45 29.23 39.21
N SER A 87 -13.60 30.03 38.15
CA SER A 87 -13.75 31.49 38.26
C SER A 87 -15.09 31.94 38.84
N SER A 88 -16.12 31.10 38.75
CA SER A 88 -17.47 31.37 39.26
C SER A 88 -17.77 30.73 40.62
N GLU A 89 -16.81 30.00 41.19
CA GLU A 89 -16.98 29.26 42.43
C GLU A 89 -16.64 30.11 43.66
N ASP A 90 -17.57 30.21 44.60
CA ASP A 90 -17.40 31.01 45.82
C ASP A 90 -16.51 30.31 46.85
N ASN A 91 -16.54 28.97 46.88
CA ASN A 91 -15.68 28.21 47.77
C ASN A 91 -14.23 28.27 47.28
N THR A 92 -13.37 28.95 48.03
CA THR A 92 -11.96 29.17 47.66
C THR A 92 -11.18 27.87 47.44
N ALA A 93 -11.43 26.82 48.23
CA ALA A 93 -10.74 25.54 48.08
C ALA A 93 -11.17 24.83 46.79
N LEU A 94 -12.47 24.82 46.50
CA LEU A 94 -13.03 24.22 45.29
C LEU A 94 -12.63 25.00 44.02
N SER A 95 -12.70 26.33 44.07
CA SER A 95 -12.24 27.23 43.00
C SER A 95 -10.78 26.94 42.62
N ARG A 96 -9.90 26.88 43.63
CA ARG A 96 -8.47 26.55 43.44
C ARG A 96 -8.27 25.15 42.83
N ALA A 97 -9.01 24.15 43.29
CA ALA A 97 -8.90 22.79 42.75
C ALA A 97 -9.35 22.72 41.28
N LEU A 98 -10.43 23.43 40.91
CA LEU A 98 -10.92 23.52 39.53
C LEU A 98 -9.92 24.22 38.62
N SER A 99 -9.32 25.33 39.05
CA SER A 99 -8.28 26.03 38.29
C SER A 99 -7.05 25.15 38.06
N GLN A 100 -6.59 24.42 39.08
CA GLN A 100 -5.45 23.52 38.92
C GLN A 100 -5.76 22.30 38.06
N LEU A 101 -6.99 21.77 38.13
CA LEU A 101 -7.41 20.72 37.20
C LEU A 101 -7.44 21.23 35.77
N ALA A 102 -7.89 22.47 35.54
CA ALA A 102 -7.84 23.09 34.23
C ALA A 102 -6.40 23.18 33.69
N GLU A 103 -5.44 23.61 34.51
CA GLU A 103 -4.01 23.64 34.12
C GLU A 103 -3.44 22.25 33.81
N VAL A 104 -3.87 21.22 34.53
CA VAL A 104 -3.47 19.82 34.27
C VAL A 104 -4.04 19.35 32.93
N GLU A 105 -5.32 19.61 32.68
CA GLU A 105 -5.97 19.26 31.42
C GLU A 105 -5.37 20.04 30.22
N GLU A 106 -4.96 21.30 30.39
CA GLU A 106 -4.20 22.03 29.36
C GLU A 106 -2.86 21.35 29.02
N LYS A 107 -2.14 20.85 30.03
CA LYS A 107 -0.88 20.11 29.79
C LYS A 107 -1.13 18.75 29.15
N ILE A 108 -2.22 18.07 29.49
CA ILE A 108 -2.63 16.79 28.91
C ILE A 108 -3.05 16.98 27.44
N GLU A 109 -3.77 18.06 27.14
CA GLU A 109 -4.13 18.45 25.77
C GLU A 109 -2.88 18.60 24.89
N GLN A 110 -1.86 19.32 25.37
CA GLN A 110 -0.59 19.48 24.64
C GLN A 110 0.09 18.11 24.39
N LEU A 111 0.08 17.21 25.39
CA LEU A 111 0.60 15.86 25.21
C LEU A 111 -0.19 15.06 24.17
N HIS A 112 -1.52 15.17 24.14
CA HIS A 112 -2.35 14.53 23.13
C HIS A 112 -2.06 15.07 21.73
N GLN A 113 -1.87 16.38 21.60
CA GLN A 113 -1.52 17.02 20.34
C GLN A 113 -0.13 16.56 19.84
N GLU A 114 0.87 16.51 20.73
CA GLU A 114 2.20 16.01 20.41
C GLU A 114 2.17 14.53 20.02
N GLN A 115 1.45 13.72 20.79
CA GLN A 115 1.32 12.29 20.51
C GLN A 115 0.61 12.05 19.17
N ALA A 116 -0.47 12.79 18.85
CA ALA A 116 -1.13 12.71 17.55
C ALA A 116 -0.19 13.07 16.38
N ASN A 117 0.68 14.07 16.57
CA ASN A 117 1.71 14.41 15.58
C ASN A 117 2.72 13.27 15.43
N ASN A 118 3.18 12.66 16.52
CA ASN A 118 4.11 11.53 16.48
C ASN A 118 3.49 10.29 15.83
N ASP A 119 2.23 9.95 16.14
CA ASP A 119 1.51 8.85 15.48
C ASP A 119 1.43 9.07 13.97
N PHE A 120 1.18 10.30 13.54
CA PHE A 120 1.11 10.64 12.12
C PHE A 120 2.49 10.58 11.45
N PHE A 121 3.43 11.39 11.91
CA PHE A 121 4.72 11.59 11.24
C PHE A 121 5.68 10.40 11.40
N LEU A 122 5.61 9.66 12.51
CA LEU A 122 6.53 8.53 12.75
C LEU A 122 5.95 7.19 12.33
N LEU A 123 4.64 6.98 12.49
CA LEU A 123 4.01 5.68 12.23
C LEU A 123 3.16 5.66 10.96
N ALA A 124 2.23 6.61 10.79
CA ALA A 124 1.36 6.63 9.61
C ALA A 124 2.16 6.83 8.32
N GLU A 125 3.03 7.85 8.29
CA GLU A 125 3.89 8.13 7.12
C GLU A 125 4.85 6.97 6.82
N LEU A 126 5.44 6.35 7.86
CA LEU A 126 6.27 5.16 7.69
C LEU A 126 5.52 4.02 6.98
N LEU A 127 4.29 3.73 7.44
CA LEU A 127 3.46 2.70 6.83
C LEU A 127 3.06 3.07 5.40
N SER A 128 2.74 4.34 5.15
CA SER A 128 2.39 4.86 3.83
C SER A 128 3.53 4.70 2.83
N ASP A 129 4.73 5.13 3.21
CA ASP A 129 5.95 4.96 2.41
C ASP A 129 6.25 3.50 2.17
N TYR A 130 6.05 2.66 3.19
CA TYR A 130 6.31 1.24 3.06
C TYR A 130 5.35 0.54 2.09
N ILE A 131 4.07 0.92 2.11
CA ILE A 131 3.07 0.48 1.11
C ILE A 131 3.48 0.95 -0.30
N ARG A 132 3.98 2.18 -0.46
CA ARG A 132 4.46 2.69 -1.77
C ARG A 132 5.65 1.88 -2.29
N LEU A 133 6.59 1.52 -1.42
CA LEU A 133 7.73 0.69 -1.81
C LEU A 133 7.29 -0.72 -2.25
N LEU A 134 6.34 -1.33 -1.55
CA LEU A 134 5.77 -2.63 -1.97
C LEU A 134 5.08 -2.53 -3.33
N ALA A 135 4.37 -1.43 -3.61
CA ALA A 135 3.77 -1.19 -4.92
C ALA A 135 4.83 -1.07 -6.04
N ILE A 136 5.99 -0.47 -5.76
CA ILE A 136 7.12 -0.41 -6.71
C ILE A 136 7.68 -1.81 -6.97
N VAL A 137 7.83 -2.64 -5.93
CA VAL A 137 8.27 -4.03 -6.08
C VAL A 137 7.29 -4.80 -6.98
N ARG A 138 5.98 -4.71 -6.73
CA ARG A 138 4.96 -5.35 -7.57
C ARG A 138 5.01 -4.87 -9.02
N ALA A 139 5.19 -3.57 -9.24
CA ALA A 139 5.36 -3.04 -10.60
C ALA A 139 6.58 -3.65 -11.31
N ALA A 140 7.65 -3.98 -10.59
CA ALA A 140 8.81 -4.67 -11.15
C ALA A 140 8.47 -6.12 -11.57
N PHE A 141 7.68 -6.85 -10.78
CA PHE A 141 7.13 -8.15 -11.15
C PHE A 141 6.23 -8.06 -12.38
N ASP A 142 5.36 -7.04 -12.47
CA ASP A 142 4.50 -6.81 -13.64
C ASP A 142 5.32 -6.55 -14.91
N GLN A 143 6.42 -5.79 -14.81
CA GLN A 143 7.33 -5.59 -15.95
C GLN A 143 8.02 -6.89 -16.36
N ARG A 144 8.45 -7.71 -15.40
CA ARG A 144 9.01 -9.04 -15.68
C ARG A 144 7.99 -9.92 -16.42
N MET A 145 6.74 -9.93 -15.98
CA MET A 145 5.65 -10.67 -16.64
C MET A 145 5.42 -10.20 -18.08
N LYS A 146 5.44 -8.89 -18.32
CA LYS A 146 5.32 -8.32 -19.68
C LYS A 146 6.46 -8.73 -20.60
N MET A 147 7.70 -8.76 -20.09
CA MET A 147 8.86 -9.21 -20.87
C MET A 147 8.78 -10.70 -21.19
N TRP A 148 8.33 -11.52 -20.23
CA TRP A 148 8.08 -12.93 -20.47
C TRP A 148 7.00 -13.14 -21.55
N GLN A 149 5.87 -12.44 -21.44
CA GLN A 149 4.78 -12.55 -22.41
C GLN A 149 5.28 -12.20 -23.84
N ARG A 150 6.05 -11.11 -23.96
CA ARG A 150 6.65 -10.70 -25.24
C ARG A 150 7.58 -11.77 -25.82
N TRP A 151 8.37 -12.42 -24.98
CA TRP A 151 9.25 -13.52 -25.39
C TRP A 151 8.43 -14.73 -25.86
N GLN A 152 7.40 -15.15 -25.12
CA GLN A 152 6.54 -16.27 -25.49
C GLN A 152 5.74 -16.01 -26.77
N ASP A 153 5.23 -14.81 -26.97
CA ASP A 153 4.51 -14.43 -28.19
C ASP A 153 5.45 -14.49 -29.41
N ALA A 154 6.71 -14.08 -29.25
CA ALA A 154 7.73 -14.22 -30.29
C ALA A 154 8.07 -15.69 -30.56
N GLN A 155 8.18 -16.53 -29.52
CA GLN A 155 8.42 -17.96 -29.64
C GLN A 155 7.29 -18.66 -30.42
N ALA A 156 6.03 -18.34 -30.09
CA ALA A 156 4.86 -18.86 -30.79
C ALA A 156 4.81 -18.39 -32.25
N THR A 157 5.23 -17.15 -32.52
CA THR A 157 5.33 -16.62 -33.89
C THR A 157 6.41 -17.33 -34.69
N LEU A 158 7.60 -17.52 -34.12
CA LEU A 158 8.69 -18.28 -34.73
C LEU A 158 8.25 -19.72 -35.07
N GLN A 159 7.55 -20.38 -34.15
CA GLN A 159 7.03 -21.73 -34.36
C GLN A 159 6.07 -21.79 -35.56
N LYS A 160 5.15 -20.82 -35.68
CA LYS A 160 4.25 -20.70 -36.85
C LYS A 160 5.02 -20.48 -38.17
N LYS A 161 6.12 -19.72 -38.13
CA LYS A 161 6.97 -19.50 -39.32
C LYS A 161 7.68 -20.79 -39.76
N ARG A 162 8.21 -21.57 -38.82
CA ARG A 162 8.80 -22.89 -39.08
C ARG A 162 7.78 -23.87 -39.66
N GLU A 163 6.56 -23.90 -39.13
CA GLU A 163 5.47 -24.72 -39.69
C GLU A 163 5.08 -24.29 -41.11
N ALA A 164 5.09 -22.99 -41.40
CA ALA A 164 4.83 -22.48 -42.74
C ALA A 164 5.94 -22.86 -43.74
N GLU A 165 7.21 -22.79 -43.35
CA GLU A 165 8.34 -23.28 -44.17
C GLU A 165 8.19 -24.77 -44.47
N ALA A 166 7.88 -25.59 -43.45
CA ALA A 166 7.64 -27.01 -43.64
C ALA A 166 6.53 -27.26 -44.68
N ARG A 167 5.41 -26.54 -44.60
CA ARG A 167 4.33 -26.65 -45.61
C ARG A 167 4.78 -26.23 -47.02
N LEU A 168 5.64 -25.23 -47.16
CA LEU A 168 6.19 -24.81 -48.46
C LEU A 168 7.14 -25.86 -49.05
N LEU A 169 7.96 -26.51 -48.21
CA LEU A 169 8.79 -27.66 -48.60
C LEU A 169 7.93 -28.80 -49.13
N TRP A 170 6.89 -29.18 -48.41
CA TRP A 170 5.93 -30.23 -48.83
C TRP A 170 5.21 -29.87 -50.14
N ALA A 171 4.90 -28.59 -50.36
CA ALA A 171 4.21 -28.11 -51.56
C ALA A 171 5.15 -27.86 -52.76
N ASN A 172 6.46 -28.10 -52.63
CA ASN A 172 7.49 -27.90 -53.66
C ASN A 172 7.47 -26.50 -54.32
N LYS A 173 7.40 -25.44 -53.49
CA LYS A 173 7.39 -24.04 -53.95
C LYS A 173 8.71 -23.31 -53.62
N PRO A 174 9.79 -23.51 -54.41
CA PRO A 174 11.12 -23.00 -54.08
C PRO A 174 11.20 -21.46 -54.06
N ASP A 175 10.42 -20.76 -54.87
CA ASP A 175 10.46 -19.30 -55.01
C ASP A 175 10.10 -18.55 -53.73
N LYS A 176 9.31 -19.17 -52.83
CA LYS A 176 8.90 -18.59 -51.54
C LYS A 176 9.73 -19.08 -50.36
N LEU A 177 10.62 -20.05 -50.60
CA LEU A 177 11.33 -20.76 -49.56
C LEU A 177 12.46 -19.92 -48.96
N GLN A 178 13.16 -19.16 -49.81
CA GLN A 178 14.19 -18.24 -49.35
C GLN A 178 13.60 -17.16 -48.42
N GLN A 179 12.47 -16.56 -48.80
CA GLN A 179 11.77 -15.59 -47.96
C GLN A 179 11.37 -16.19 -46.61
N ALA A 180 10.84 -17.42 -46.58
CA ALA A 180 10.47 -18.08 -45.34
C ALA A 180 11.68 -18.30 -44.42
N LYS A 181 12.84 -18.68 -44.98
CA LYS A 181 14.09 -18.83 -44.23
C LYS A 181 14.60 -17.52 -43.66
N ASP A 182 14.56 -16.45 -44.45
CA ASP A 182 14.98 -15.11 -44.00
C ASP A 182 14.08 -14.62 -42.86
N GLU A 183 12.76 -14.82 -42.96
CA GLU A 183 11.81 -14.49 -41.88
C GLU A 183 12.06 -15.33 -40.62
N ILE A 184 12.37 -16.63 -40.75
CA ILE A 184 12.72 -17.49 -39.61
C ILE A 184 13.98 -16.97 -38.92
N ALA A 185 15.05 -16.67 -39.67
CA ALA A 185 16.29 -16.15 -39.11
C ALA A 185 16.08 -14.82 -38.35
N GLU A 186 15.21 -13.94 -38.87
CA GLU A 186 14.84 -12.70 -38.18
C GLU A 186 14.11 -13.00 -36.84
N TRP A 187 13.13 -13.90 -36.85
CA TRP A 187 12.38 -14.25 -35.64
C TRP A 187 13.22 -15.02 -34.62
N GLU A 188 14.18 -15.84 -35.05
CA GLU A 188 15.17 -16.48 -34.16
C GLU A 188 16.02 -15.45 -33.42
N SER A 189 16.49 -14.42 -34.15
CA SER A 189 17.22 -13.30 -33.54
C SER A 189 16.37 -12.55 -32.53
N ARG A 190 15.10 -12.25 -32.86
CA ARG A 190 14.15 -11.58 -31.95
C ARG A 190 13.85 -12.39 -30.69
N VAL A 191 13.61 -13.69 -30.83
CA VAL A 191 13.40 -14.61 -29.70
C VAL A 191 14.61 -14.57 -28.76
N THR A 192 15.82 -14.72 -29.32
CA THR A 192 17.07 -14.70 -28.55
C THR A 192 17.30 -13.35 -27.87
N GLN A 193 16.85 -12.25 -28.46
CA GLN A 193 16.89 -10.95 -27.82
C GLN A 193 15.91 -10.85 -26.65
N TYR A 194 14.66 -11.25 -26.83
CA TYR A 194 13.63 -11.14 -25.79
C TYR A 194 13.88 -12.09 -24.62
N GLU A 195 14.45 -13.26 -24.87
CA GLU A 195 14.93 -14.17 -23.81
C GLU A 195 15.99 -13.48 -22.94
N ARG A 196 17.02 -12.89 -23.57
CA ARG A 196 18.07 -12.13 -22.85
C ARG A 196 17.52 -10.94 -22.07
N ASP A 197 16.53 -10.24 -22.62
CA ASP A 197 15.89 -9.12 -21.93
C ASP A 197 15.07 -9.61 -20.71
N PHE A 198 14.38 -10.76 -20.84
CA PHE A 198 13.67 -11.40 -19.74
C PHE A 198 14.62 -11.90 -18.63
N GLU A 199 15.74 -12.53 -18.98
CA GLU A 199 16.76 -12.95 -18.01
C GLU A 199 17.38 -11.78 -17.27
N ARG A 200 17.65 -10.68 -17.99
CA ARG A 200 18.20 -9.44 -17.40
C ARG A 200 17.24 -8.85 -16.38
N ILE A 201 15.97 -8.66 -16.74
CA ILE A 201 14.99 -8.11 -15.79
C ILE A 201 14.77 -9.06 -14.60
N SER A 202 14.75 -10.38 -14.83
CA SER A 202 14.65 -11.37 -13.76
C SER A 202 15.79 -11.24 -12.75
N THR A 203 17.03 -11.12 -13.25
CA THR A 203 18.21 -10.93 -12.40
C THR A 203 18.14 -9.64 -11.58
N VAL A 204 17.72 -8.53 -12.23
CA VAL A 204 17.58 -7.23 -11.56
C VAL A 204 16.49 -7.27 -10.50
N VAL A 205 15.30 -7.78 -10.83
CA VAL A 205 14.17 -7.90 -9.88
C VAL A 205 14.58 -8.72 -8.67
N ARG A 206 15.22 -9.87 -8.86
CA ARG A 206 15.69 -10.71 -7.75
C ARG A 206 16.66 -9.95 -6.84
N LYS A 207 17.66 -9.30 -7.44
CA LYS A 207 18.67 -8.54 -6.69
C LYS A 207 18.03 -7.43 -5.87
N GLU A 208 17.14 -6.65 -6.47
CA GLU A 208 16.50 -5.50 -5.79
C GLU A 208 15.50 -5.96 -4.72
N VAL A 209 14.78 -7.06 -4.92
CA VAL A 209 13.91 -7.63 -3.86
C VAL A 209 14.72 -8.07 -2.65
N ILE A 210 15.83 -8.79 -2.85
CA ILE A 210 16.70 -9.23 -1.74
C ILE A 210 17.29 -8.02 -1.01
N ARG A 211 17.71 -6.99 -1.76
CA ARG A 211 18.22 -5.75 -1.19
C ARG A 211 17.14 -5.03 -0.37
N PHE A 212 15.95 -4.89 -0.94
CA PHE A 212 14.78 -4.28 -0.30
C PHE A 212 14.46 -4.94 1.04
N GLU A 213 14.40 -6.28 1.08
CA GLU A 213 14.11 -7.01 2.32
C GLU A 213 15.14 -6.73 3.44
N ARG A 214 16.43 -6.66 3.08
CA ARG A 214 17.52 -6.40 4.03
C ARG A 214 17.47 -4.97 4.57
N GLU A 215 17.33 -3.98 3.70
CA GLU A 215 17.30 -2.57 4.08
C GLU A 215 16.03 -2.25 4.89
N LYS A 216 14.88 -2.75 4.44
CA LYS A 216 13.58 -2.62 5.11
C LYS A 216 13.61 -3.04 6.57
N SER A 217 14.06 -4.27 6.85
CA SER A 217 13.89 -4.87 8.18
C SER A 217 14.57 -4.02 9.26
N LYS A 218 15.71 -3.42 8.93
CA LYS A 218 16.45 -2.54 9.83
C LYS A 218 15.76 -1.20 10.00
N ASP A 219 15.36 -0.56 8.91
CA ASP A 219 14.79 0.79 8.96
C ASP A 219 13.43 0.81 9.61
N PHE A 220 12.56 -0.16 9.28
CA PHE A 220 11.23 -0.28 9.88
C PHE A 220 11.33 -0.49 11.39
N LYS A 221 12.23 -1.38 11.85
CA LYS A 221 12.44 -1.64 13.28
C LYS A 221 12.86 -0.37 14.01
N ASN A 222 13.81 0.39 13.47
CA ASN A 222 14.31 1.61 14.11
C ASN A 222 13.22 2.68 14.24
N HIS A 223 12.38 2.85 13.21
CA HIS A 223 11.28 3.81 13.26
C HIS A 223 10.19 3.40 14.25
N VAL A 224 9.86 2.10 14.32
CA VAL A 224 8.90 1.59 15.31
C VAL A 224 9.43 1.75 16.73
N ILE A 225 10.73 1.49 16.97
CA ILE A 225 11.35 1.73 18.28
C ILE A 225 11.23 3.20 18.66
N LYS A 226 11.60 4.12 17.75
CA LYS A 226 11.48 5.56 17.98
C LYS A 226 10.05 5.97 18.31
N TYR A 227 9.07 5.44 17.58
CA TYR A 227 7.66 5.68 17.87
C TYR A 227 7.29 5.21 19.29
N LEU A 228 7.67 3.98 19.67
CA LEU A 228 7.38 3.43 20.99
C LEU A 228 8.05 4.22 22.11
N GLU A 229 9.26 4.73 21.89
CA GLU A 229 9.96 5.61 22.84
C GLU A 229 9.19 6.93 23.04
N THR A 230 8.71 7.57 21.97
CA THR A 230 7.89 8.79 22.08
C THR A 230 6.56 8.52 22.79
N LEU A 231 5.94 7.37 22.51
CA LEU A 231 4.70 6.95 23.14
C LEU A 231 4.91 6.72 24.66
N LEU A 232 5.96 5.99 25.03
CA LEU A 232 6.31 5.73 26.42
C LEU A 232 6.58 7.03 27.17
N TYR A 233 7.34 7.94 26.58
CA TYR A 233 7.62 9.24 27.16
C TYR A 233 6.34 10.04 27.42
N SER A 234 5.41 10.10 26.45
CA SER A 234 4.11 10.77 26.61
C SER A 234 3.31 10.17 27.78
N GLN A 235 3.25 8.84 27.89
CA GLN A 235 2.55 8.18 29.01
C GLN A 235 3.20 8.47 30.38
N GLN A 236 4.53 8.56 30.43
CA GLN A 236 5.24 8.95 31.66
C GLN A 236 4.95 10.39 32.08
N GLN A 237 4.82 11.33 31.13
CA GLN A 237 4.44 12.71 31.46
C GLN A 237 2.99 12.81 31.94
N LEU A 238 2.07 12.07 31.29
CA LEU A 238 0.67 11.99 31.72
C LEU A 238 0.55 11.53 33.18
N ALA A 239 1.29 10.48 33.56
CA ALA A 239 1.32 10.00 34.94
C ALA A 239 1.82 11.07 35.91
N LYS A 240 2.92 11.76 35.58
CA LYS A 240 3.48 12.84 36.41
C LYS A 240 2.50 13.99 36.62
N TYR A 241 1.75 14.38 35.59
CA TYR A 241 0.76 15.46 35.71
C TYR A 241 -0.37 15.09 36.67
N TRP A 242 -0.87 13.85 36.59
CA TRP A 242 -1.89 13.38 37.53
C TRP A 242 -1.36 13.19 38.96
N GLU A 243 -0.15 12.68 39.12
CA GLU A 243 0.50 12.56 40.44
C GLU A 243 0.68 13.93 41.11
N ALA A 244 1.05 14.95 40.35
CA ALA A 244 1.20 16.32 40.84
C ALA A 244 -0.14 16.94 41.26
N PHE A 245 -1.24 16.58 40.60
CA PHE A 245 -2.59 17.08 40.93
C PHE A 245 -3.22 16.39 42.16
N LEU A 246 -2.82 15.15 42.44
CA LEU A 246 -3.42 14.30 43.47
C LEU A 246 -3.57 14.96 44.86
N PRO A 247 -2.60 15.75 45.38
CA PRO A 247 -2.76 16.42 46.67
C PRO A 247 -3.90 17.44 46.71
N GLU A 248 -4.11 18.18 45.62
CA GLU A 248 -5.16 19.20 45.52
C GLU A 248 -6.54 18.56 45.41
N ALA A 249 -6.65 17.42 44.72
CA ALA A 249 -7.87 16.61 44.71
C ALA A 249 -8.24 16.08 46.12
N LYS A 250 -7.25 15.73 46.95
CA LYS A 250 -7.47 15.29 48.34
C LYS A 250 -7.82 16.42 49.29
N ALA A 251 -7.48 17.66 48.96
CA ALA A 251 -7.77 18.81 49.80
C ALA A 251 -9.27 19.20 49.77
N ILE A 252 -10.02 18.71 48.79
CA ILE A 252 -11.46 18.96 48.59
C ILE A 252 -12.36 17.74 48.92
N SER A 253 -11.77 16.58 49.26
CA SER A 253 -12.48 15.36 49.68
C SER A 253 -12.69 15.30 51.18
#